data_AF-A0A6B3HN27-F1
#
_entry.id   AF-A0A6B3HN27-F1
#
_cell.length_a   1.000
_cell.length_b   1.000
_cell.length_c   1.000
_cell.angle_alpha   90.00
_cell.angle_beta   90.00
_cell.angle_gamma   90.00
#
_symmetry.space_group_name_H-M   'P 1'
#
loop_
_entity.id
_entity.type
_entity.pdbx_description
1 polymer ?
#
loop_
_entity_poly.entity_id
_entity_poly.type
_entity_poly.pdbx_seq_one_letter_code
_entity_poly.pdbx_strand_id
1 'polypeptide(L)'
;MTATRLTGSDGEPALAILGPQATALVKELDRIFTGWGLADGAEEISAPPLFPVTDLEKFDVYTNFPHLAWVAGSLELTDDRFKPVAGKFGPGAVTEARYGLPHATCYGAYLFHEGG
;
A
#
# COMPACT_ATOMS: atom_id res chain seq x y z
N MET A 1 7.17 -11.90 22.98
CA MET A 1 7.21 -12.33 21.57
C MET A 1 7.88 -11.23 20.77
N THR A 2 9.02 -11.51 20.15
CA THR A 2 9.78 -10.49 19.42
C THR A 2 9.23 -10.41 18.01
N ALA A 3 8.55 -9.31 17.65
CA ALA A 3 8.28 -9.00 16.25
C ALA A 3 9.61 -8.95 15.50
N THR A 4 9.71 -9.65 14.37
CA THR A 4 10.89 -9.56 13.51
C THR A 4 10.94 -8.13 12.97
N ARG A 5 11.94 -7.33 13.37
CA ARG A 5 12.12 -5.97 12.87
C ARG A 5 12.17 -6.01 11.34
N LEU A 6 11.29 -5.25 10.70
CA LEU A 6 11.48 -4.86 9.31
C LEU A 6 11.76 -3.35 9.34
N THR A 7 13.00 -2.99 9.02
CA THR A 7 13.44 -1.59 8.92
C THR A 7 12.66 -0.90 7.79
N GLY A 8 12.20 0.31 8.05
CA GLY A 8 11.62 1.21 7.07
C GLY A 8 12.66 1.72 6.07
N SER A 9 12.22 2.49 5.08
CA SER A 9 13.05 3.04 4.02
C SER A 9 14.10 4.05 4.52
N ASP A 10 13.88 4.64 5.68
CA ASP A 10 14.77 5.54 6.41
C ASP A 10 15.72 4.82 7.38
N GLY A 11 15.58 3.50 7.52
CA GLY A 11 16.36 2.67 8.44
C GLY A 11 15.76 2.54 9.84
N GLU A 12 14.68 3.28 10.14
CA GLU A 12 14.00 3.20 11.43
C GLU A 12 13.00 2.03 11.48
N PRO A 13 12.63 1.49 12.64
CA PRO A 13 11.59 0.46 12.73
C PRO A 13 10.22 0.99 12.29
N ALA A 14 9.81 0.68 11.06
CA ALA A 14 8.53 1.12 10.49
C ALA A 14 7.66 -0.02 9.93
N LEU A 15 8.22 -1.22 9.80
CA LEU A 15 7.53 -2.39 9.29
C LEU A 15 7.61 -3.53 10.31
N ALA A 16 6.59 -4.39 10.35
CA ALA A 16 6.53 -5.51 11.26
C ALA A 16 5.85 -6.73 10.62
N ILE A 17 6.44 -7.90 10.83
CA ILE A 17 5.74 -9.17 10.64
C ILE A 17 5.01 -9.48 11.96
N LEU A 18 3.69 -9.55 11.91
CA LEU A 18 2.88 -9.92 13.07
C LEU A 18 3.02 -11.41 13.37
N GLY A 19 3.36 -11.74 14.61
CA GLY A 19 3.39 -13.12 15.10
C GLY A 19 1.97 -13.69 15.27
N PRO A 20 1.83 -15.01 15.51
CA PRO A 20 0.53 -15.70 15.47
C PRO A 20 -0.56 -15.06 16.35
N GLN A 21 -0.23 -14.65 17.58
CA GLN A 21 -1.15 -14.05 18.53
C GLN A 21 -1.62 -12.65 18.06
N ALA A 22 -0.71 -11.82 17.56
CA ALA A 22 -1.06 -10.49 17.05
C ALA A 22 -1.89 -10.60 15.76
N THR A 23 -1.54 -11.54 14.88
CA THR A 23 -2.32 -11.82 13.66
C THR A 23 -3.73 -12.33 13.99
N ALA A 24 -3.88 -13.19 15.00
CA ALA A 24 -5.19 -13.65 15.46
C ALA A 24 -6.04 -12.49 16.01
N LEU A 25 -5.41 -11.58 16.77
CA LEU A 25 -6.09 -10.39 17.29
C LEU A 25 -6.57 -9.46 16.17
N VAL A 26 -5.72 -9.14 15.19
CA VAL A 26 -6.12 -8.30 14.04
C VAL A 26 -7.30 -8.92 13.29
N LYS A 27 -7.24 -10.23 13.00
CA LYS A 27 -8.34 -10.93 12.33
C LYS A 27 -9.65 -10.90 13.13
N GLU A 28 -9.57 -11.00 14.45
CA GLU A 28 -10.76 -10.95 15.30
C GLU A 28 -11.36 -9.53 15.35
N LEU A 29 -10.52 -8.50 15.39
CA LEU A 29 -10.97 -7.11 15.30
C LEU A 29 -11.62 -6.83 13.95
N ASP A 30 -10.99 -7.24 12.85
CA ASP A 30 -11.55 -7.12 11.50
C ASP A 30 -12.91 -7.82 11.42
N ARG A 31 -13.03 -9.05 11.93
CA ARG A 31 -14.30 -9.80 11.95
C ARG A 31 -15.40 -9.06 12.70
N ILE A 32 -15.09 -8.45 13.84
CA ILE A 32 -16.06 -7.69 14.64
C ILE A 32 -16.52 -6.44 13.88
N PHE A 33 -15.59 -5.65 13.34
CA PHE A 33 -15.92 -4.40 12.65
C PHE A 33 -16.63 -4.63 11.32
N THR A 34 -16.19 -5.60 10.52
CA THR A 34 -16.90 -6.03 9.32
C THR A 34 -18.31 -6.52 9.66
N GLY A 35 -18.46 -7.24 10.77
CA GLY A 35 -19.77 -7.71 11.24
C GLY A 35 -20.79 -6.58 11.49
N TRP A 36 -20.34 -5.41 11.94
CA TRP A 36 -21.22 -4.24 12.10
C TRP A 36 -21.72 -3.71 10.76
N GLY A 37 -20.85 -3.60 9.76
CA GLY A 37 -21.23 -3.17 8.42
C GLY A 37 -22.21 -4.14 7.75
N LEU A 38 -21.93 -5.44 7.83
CA LEU A 38 -22.82 -6.48 7.28
C LEU A 38 -24.20 -6.46 7.94
N ALA A 39 -24.28 -6.22 9.24
CA ALA A 39 -25.56 -6.12 9.96
C ALA A 39 -26.39 -4.91 9.52
N ASP A 40 -25.76 -3.87 8.99
CA ASP A 40 -26.40 -2.68 8.42
C ASP A 40 -26.62 -2.78 6.89
N GLY A 41 -26.36 -3.96 6.31
CA GLY A 41 -26.59 -4.23 4.89
C GLY A 41 -25.46 -3.77 3.95
N ALA A 42 -24.28 -3.44 4.48
CA ALA A 42 -23.11 -3.18 3.63
C ALA A 42 -22.60 -4.47 2.95
N GLU A 43 -21.95 -4.30 1.79
CA GLU A 43 -21.26 -5.37 1.08
C GLU A 43 -19.74 -5.16 1.14
N GLU A 44 -18.99 -6.25 1.28
CA GLU A 44 -17.53 -6.20 1.36
C GLU A 44 -16.92 -6.11 -0.03
N ILE A 45 -15.95 -5.20 -0.19
CA ILE A 45 -15.10 -5.10 -1.38
C ILE A 45 -13.64 -5.31 -1.01
N SER A 46 -12.88 -5.94 -1.90
CA SER A 46 -11.43 -6.12 -1.76
C SER A 46 -10.71 -5.28 -2.80
N ALA A 47 -10.23 -4.12 -2.38
CA ALA A 47 -9.52 -3.18 -3.23
C ALA A 47 -8.02 -3.54 -3.29
N PRO A 48 -7.33 -3.30 -4.44
CA PRO A 48 -5.92 -3.59 -4.56
C PRO A 48 -5.07 -2.66 -3.68
N PRO A 49 -3.86 -3.08 -3.27
CA PRO A 49 -2.95 -2.26 -2.47
C PRO A 49 -2.20 -1.19 -3.28
N LEU A 50 -2.34 -1.21 -4.61
CA LEU A 50 -1.72 -0.27 -5.56
C LEU A 50 -2.75 0.14 -6.60
N PHE A 51 -2.71 1.42 -6.99
CA PHE A 51 -3.58 1.99 -8.02
C PHE A 51 -2.75 2.70 -9.08
N PRO A 52 -3.24 2.81 -10.33
CA PRO A 52 -2.68 3.74 -11.30
C PRO A 52 -2.56 5.14 -10.69
N VAL A 53 -1.44 5.82 -10.92
CA VAL A 53 -1.23 7.17 -10.38
C VAL A 53 -2.31 8.15 -10.83
N THR A 54 -2.88 7.94 -12.02
CA THR A 54 -3.98 8.71 -12.59
C THR A 54 -5.29 8.56 -11.82
N ASP A 55 -5.54 7.40 -11.20
CA ASP A 55 -6.73 7.20 -10.37
C ASP A 55 -6.58 7.89 -9.00
N LEU A 56 -5.37 7.88 -8.45
CA LEU A 56 -5.09 8.57 -7.18
C LEU A 56 -5.07 10.10 -7.36
N GLU A 57 -4.67 10.59 -8.53
CA GLU A 57 -4.67 12.02 -8.87
C GLU A 57 -6.06 12.65 -8.72
N LYS A 58 -7.14 11.89 -8.99
CA LYS A 58 -8.54 12.34 -8.82
C LYS A 58 -8.87 12.81 -7.41
N PHE A 59 -8.12 12.36 -6.40
CA PHE A 59 -8.33 12.70 -4.99
C PHE A 59 -7.35 13.79 -4.49
N ASP A 60 -6.69 14.52 -5.40
CA ASP A 60 -5.74 15.59 -5.10
C ASP A 60 -4.59 15.19 -4.16
N VAL A 61 -4.26 13.89 -4.11
CA VAL A 61 -3.27 13.35 -3.15
C VAL A 61 -1.88 13.96 -3.35
N TYR A 62 -1.52 14.26 -4.59
CA TYR A 62 -0.23 14.85 -4.94
C TYR A 62 -0.18 16.36 -4.73
N THR A 63 -1.34 17.01 -4.61
CA THR A 63 -1.44 18.44 -4.28
C THR A 63 -1.46 18.64 -2.77
N ASN A 64 -2.29 17.88 -2.06
CA ASN A 64 -2.53 18.07 -0.64
C ASN A 64 -1.49 17.37 0.24
N PHE A 65 -1.04 16.17 -0.15
CA PHE A 65 -0.14 15.34 0.65
C PHE A 65 1.03 14.74 -0.15
N PRO A 66 1.76 15.53 -0.96
CA PRO A 66 2.85 14.99 -1.79
C PRO A 66 3.94 14.28 -0.98
N HIS A 67 4.17 14.71 0.26
CA HIS A 67 5.17 14.12 1.16
C HIS A 67 4.79 12.74 1.71
N LEU A 68 3.51 12.33 1.60
CA LEU A 68 3.03 11.00 1.99
C LEU A 68 2.97 10.03 0.80
N ALA A 69 3.17 10.50 -0.43
CA ALA A 69 3.00 9.69 -1.62
C ALA A 69 4.18 8.72 -1.82
N TRP A 70 3.86 7.43 -1.94
CA TRP A 70 4.81 6.40 -2.34
C TRP A 70 4.40 5.90 -3.72
N VAL A 71 5.32 6.01 -4.68
CA VAL A 71 5.09 5.63 -6.08
C VAL A 71 6.05 4.53 -6.49
N ALA A 72 5.60 3.66 -7.39
CA ALA A 72 6.33 2.49 -7.83
C ALA A 72 6.35 2.39 -9.37
N GLY A 73 7.53 2.05 -9.89
CA GLY A 73 7.78 1.61 -11.26
C GLY A 73 8.38 0.21 -11.26
N SER A 74 8.32 -0.48 -12.40
CA SER A 74 9.01 -1.76 -12.59
C SER A 74 10.52 -1.55 -12.71
N LEU A 75 11.31 -2.62 -12.65
CA LEU A 75 12.74 -2.54 -12.94
C LEU A 75 13.00 -2.31 -14.43
N GLU A 76 13.99 -1.47 -14.74
CA GLU A 76 14.54 -1.33 -16.09
C GLU A 76 15.57 -2.46 -16.31
N LEU A 77 15.36 -3.28 -17.35
CA LEU A 77 16.10 -4.55 -17.54
C LEU A 77 17.21 -4.45 -18.61
N THR A 78 17.59 -3.24 -19.01
CA THR A 78 18.57 -3.03 -20.09
C THR A 78 20.02 -3.39 -19.75
N ASP A 79 20.33 -3.59 -18.47
CA ASP A 79 21.65 -3.96 -17.96
C ASP A 79 21.54 -4.67 -16.60
N ASP A 80 22.66 -5.00 -15.95
CA ASP A 80 22.69 -5.70 -14.65
C ASP A 80 22.21 -4.86 -13.44
N ARG A 81 21.64 -3.65 -13.63
CA ARG A 81 21.11 -2.81 -12.55
C ARG A 81 19.76 -3.28 -12.00
N PHE A 82 19.25 -4.44 -12.41
CA PHE A 82 18.03 -5.05 -11.88
C PHE A 82 18.18 -5.67 -10.47
N LYS A 83 19.38 -5.60 -9.86
CA LYS A 83 19.61 -6.04 -8.47
C LYS A 83 19.89 -4.85 -7.55
N PRO A 84 19.32 -4.83 -6.32
CA PRO A 84 19.64 -3.78 -5.36
C PRO A 84 21.08 -3.93 -4.84
N VAL A 85 21.77 -2.81 -4.63
CA VAL A 85 23.10 -2.74 -4.03
C VAL A 85 23.01 -1.96 -2.73
N ALA A 86 23.51 -2.54 -1.62
CA ALA A 86 23.38 -1.96 -0.28
C ALA A 86 21.93 -1.57 0.08
N GLY A 87 20.96 -2.42 -0.31
CA GLY A 87 19.53 -2.23 -0.01
C GLY A 87 18.81 -1.18 -0.85
N LYS A 88 19.42 -0.69 -1.94
CA LYS A 88 18.86 0.39 -2.76
C LYS A 88 18.99 0.09 -4.25
N PHE A 89 18.04 0.57 -5.03
CA PHE A 89 18.16 0.70 -6.48
C PHE A 89 18.74 2.08 -6.83
N GLY A 90 19.67 2.14 -7.77
CA GLY A 90 20.25 3.41 -8.22
C GLY A 90 19.27 4.22 -9.08
N PRO A 91 19.56 5.51 -9.32
CA PRO A 91 18.78 6.31 -10.26
C PRO A 91 18.66 5.64 -11.63
N GLY A 92 17.46 5.65 -12.21
CA GLY A 92 17.16 5.05 -13.51
C GLY A 92 17.12 3.51 -13.53
N ALA A 93 17.17 2.85 -12.38
CA ALA A 93 16.98 1.39 -12.30
C ALA A 93 15.50 0.98 -12.27
N VAL A 94 14.60 1.93 -12.01
CA VAL A 94 13.15 1.74 -12.11
C VAL A 94 12.62 2.55 -13.28
N THR A 95 11.64 2.01 -13.99
CA THR A 95 10.86 2.70 -15.01
C THR A 95 10.08 3.86 -14.40
N GLU A 96 9.42 4.65 -15.25
CA GLU A 96 8.44 5.64 -14.79
C GLU A 96 7.45 5.01 -13.80
N ALA A 97 7.22 5.71 -12.69
CA ALA A 97 6.34 5.25 -11.65
C ALA A 97 4.88 5.45 -12.07
N ARG A 98 4.21 4.35 -12.40
CA ARG A 98 2.82 4.33 -12.92
C ARG A 98 1.81 3.83 -11.89
N TYR A 99 2.29 3.33 -10.75
CA TYR A 99 1.45 2.93 -9.62
C TYR A 99 1.79 3.74 -8.37
N GLY A 100 0.80 3.98 -7.52
CA GLY A 100 0.96 4.58 -6.20
C GLY A 100 0.32 3.73 -5.10
N LEU A 101 0.89 3.79 -3.90
CA LEU A 101 0.23 3.29 -2.70
C LEU A 101 -0.82 4.32 -2.23
N PRO A 102 -2.07 3.92 -1.98
CA PRO A 102 -3.07 4.80 -1.41
C PRO A 102 -2.73 5.10 0.05
N HIS A 103 -2.83 6.35 0.47
CA HIS A 103 -2.71 6.69 1.90
C HIS A 103 -4.04 6.51 2.67
N ALA A 104 -5.14 6.24 1.96
CA ALA A 104 -6.44 5.96 2.55
C ALA A 104 -7.18 4.86 1.76
N THR A 105 -7.75 3.90 2.48
CA THR A 105 -8.48 2.75 1.89
C THR A 105 -9.77 3.18 1.17
N CYS A 106 -10.38 4.30 1.56
CA CYS A 106 -11.64 4.78 0.98
C CYS A 106 -11.53 5.14 -0.51
N TYR A 107 -10.34 5.44 -1.03
CA TYR A 107 -10.13 5.67 -2.45
C TYR A 107 -10.54 4.46 -3.30
N GLY A 108 -10.25 3.25 -2.83
CA GLY A 108 -10.70 2.03 -3.50
C GLY A 108 -12.22 1.92 -3.57
N ALA A 109 -12.94 2.34 -2.52
CA ALA A 109 -14.40 2.36 -2.51
C ALA A 109 -14.98 3.39 -3.49
N TYR A 110 -14.40 4.59 -3.57
CA TYR A 110 -14.84 5.59 -4.54
C TYR A 110 -14.59 5.14 -5.98
N LEU A 111 -13.41 4.59 -6.27
CA LEU A 111 -13.08 4.06 -7.60
C LEU A 111 -13.99 2.87 -7.98
N PHE A 112 -14.35 2.02 -7.02
CA PHE A 112 -15.29 0.92 -7.26
C PHE A 112 -16.67 1.41 -7.72
N HIS A 113 -17.16 2.53 -7.16
CA HIS A 113 -18.44 3.12 -7.54
C HIS A 113 -18.38 4.09 -8.73
N GLU A 114 -17.18 4.50 -9.16
CA GLU A 114 -16.99 5.36 -10.35
C GLU A 114 -17.31 4.60 -11.66
N GLY A 115 -17.16 3.27 -11.67
CA GLY A 115 -17.44 2.40 -12.82
C GLY A 115 -18.89 1.92 -12.96
N GLY A 116 -19.84 2.54 -12.23
CA GLY A 116 -21.28 2.27 -12.31
C GLY A 116 -22.01 3.04 -13.41
#